data_AF-A0A935QHM8-F1
#
_entry.id   AF-A0A935QHM8-F1
#
_cell.length_a   1.000
_cell.length_b   1.000
_cell.length_c   1.000
_cell.angle_alpha   90.00
_cell.angle_beta   90.00
_cell.angle_gamma   90.00
#
_symmetry.space_group_name_H-M   'P 1'
#
loop_
_entity.id
_entity.type
_entity.pdbx_description
1 polymer ?
#
loop_
_entity_poly.entity_id
_entity_poly.type
_entity_poly.pdbx_seq_one_letter_code
_entity_poly.pdbx_strand_id
1 'polypeptide(L)'
;MTEQPPSEPLVLTRLRPDDVPALAAMHRRAFSGFFLAQLGEPFLREFYRGFLADPTAITVVARDGGVHGHPVGVAVGTVASESFYRRLLTRRWYRFAAAGAQAAVRDPAVVRRLVRAVRFRGDTPTGLDAALFASMCVAPESAGRGVGHLLANGWADEAHRLGATRGYLTTDRTGNDAVNRFHVRHGWYIESQYTTPEGRAMNRYVIDLPRAVDTGPRVEVQAP
;
A
#
# COMPACT_ATOMS: atom_id res chain seq x y z
N MET A 1 -9.44 11.17 -38.10
CA MET A 1 -8.68 10.14 -37.36
C MET A 1 -7.65 10.87 -36.53
N THR A 2 -7.91 11.07 -35.25
CA THR A 2 -6.95 11.70 -34.34
C THR A 2 -6.03 10.59 -33.85
N GLU A 3 -4.84 10.49 -34.42
CA GLU A 3 -3.76 9.67 -33.86
C GLU A 3 -3.50 10.14 -32.43
N GLN A 4 -3.83 9.30 -31.45
CA GLN A 4 -3.32 9.49 -30.10
C GLN A 4 -1.80 9.34 -30.16
N PRO A 5 -1.04 10.29 -29.60
CA PRO A 5 0.42 10.15 -29.54
C PRO A 5 0.76 8.85 -28.79
N PRO A 6 1.88 8.19 -29.13
CA PRO A 6 2.29 6.97 -28.44
C PRO A 6 2.36 7.26 -26.94
N SER A 7 1.55 6.54 -26.16
CA SER A 7 1.52 6.73 -24.70
C SER A 7 2.92 6.54 -24.16
N GLU A 8 3.48 7.58 -23.56
CA GLU A 8 4.78 7.49 -22.88
C GLU A 8 4.79 6.30 -21.91
N PRO A 9 5.94 5.62 -21.75
CA PRO A 9 6.02 4.46 -20.91
C PRO A 9 5.67 4.81 -19.45
N LEU A 10 5.00 3.89 -18.77
CA LEU A 10 4.74 4.00 -17.34
C LEU A 10 6.05 4.03 -16.56
N VAL A 11 6.21 4.99 -15.64
CA VAL A 11 7.41 5.13 -14.82
C VAL A 11 7.07 4.95 -13.34
N LEU A 12 7.94 4.25 -12.61
CA LEU A 12 7.84 4.11 -11.15
C LEU A 12 8.65 5.20 -10.44
N THR A 13 8.03 5.88 -9.48
CA THR A 13 8.69 6.88 -8.61
C THR A 13 8.36 6.63 -7.15
N ARG A 14 9.06 7.30 -6.23
CA ARG A 14 8.62 7.39 -4.83
C ARG A 14 7.39 8.30 -4.67
N LEU A 15 6.67 8.12 -3.57
CA LEU A 15 5.60 9.02 -3.14
C LEU A 15 6.15 10.43 -2.84
N ARG A 16 5.48 11.46 -3.37
CA ARG A 16 5.81 12.87 -3.12
C ARG A 16 4.67 13.57 -2.36
N PRO A 17 4.95 14.68 -1.65
CA PRO A 17 3.92 15.46 -0.97
C PRO A 17 2.74 15.85 -1.87
N ASP A 18 3.03 16.22 -3.11
CA ASP A 18 2.03 16.69 -4.08
C ASP A 18 1.13 15.56 -4.63
N ASP A 19 1.54 14.30 -4.47
CA ASP A 19 0.71 13.15 -4.88
C ASP A 19 -0.44 12.87 -3.91
N VAL A 20 -0.29 13.30 -2.65
CA VAL A 20 -1.20 12.94 -1.55
C VAL A 20 -2.68 13.20 -1.88
N PRO A 21 -3.09 14.37 -2.43
CA PRO A 21 -4.49 14.59 -2.78
C PRO A 21 -4.99 13.64 -3.86
N ALA A 22 -4.21 13.46 -4.94
CA ALA A 22 -4.59 12.61 -6.07
C ALA A 22 -4.71 11.14 -5.65
N LEU A 23 -3.75 10.64 -4.87
CA LEU A 23 -3.75 9.26 -4.39
C LEU A 23 -4.85 9.00 -3.35
N ALA A 24 -5.15 9.97 -2.48
CA ALA A 24 -6.27 9.85 -1.55
C ALA A 24 -7.63 9.75 -2.29
N ALA A 25 -7.82 10.57 -3.33
CA ALA A 25 -9.00 10.49 -4.18
C ALA A 25 -9.09 9.16 -4.93
N MET A 26 -7.97 8.70 -5.51
CA MET A 26 -7.88 7.41 -6.20
C MET A 26 -8.20 6.24 -5.27
N HIS A 27 -7.63 6.22 -4.06
CA HIS A 27 -7.87 5.18 -3.06
C HIS A 27 -9.35 5.09 -2.70
N ARG A 28 -10.00 6.23 -2.45
CA ARG A 28 -11.43 6.27 -2.12
C ARG A 28 -12.29 5.69 -3.24
N ARG A 29 -11.94 5.95 -4.50
CA ARG A 29 -12.64 5.41 -5.67
C ARG A 29 -12.40 3.91 -5.85
N ALA A 30 -11.15 3.47 -5.71
CA ALA A 30 -10.75 2.07 -5.89
C ALA A 30 -11.34 1.14 -4.80
N PHE A 31 -11.57 1.68 -3.60
CA PHE A 31 -11.97 0.91 -2.42
C PHE A 31 -13.29 1.38 -1.80
N SER A 32 -14.25 1.87 -2.61
CA SER A 32 -15.50 2.48 -2.12
C SER A 32 -16.32 1.62 -1.12
N GLY A 33 -16.16 0.29 -1.15
CA GLY A 33 -16.78 -0.64 -0.20
C GLY A 33 -15.98 -0.95 1.09
N PHE A 34 -14.75 -0.45 1.22
CA PHE A 34 -13.86 -0.76 2.33
C PHE A 34 -13.83 0.35 3.39
N PHE A 35 -13.57 -0.06 4.64
CA PHE A 35 -13.64 0.82 5.81
C PHE A 35 -12.81 2.10 5.70
N LEU A 36 -11.54 2.01 5.27
CA LEU A 36 -10.66 3.18 5.20
C LEU A 36 -11.17 4.23 4.20
N ALA A 37 -11.77 3.79 3.08
CA ALA A 37 -12.36 4.70 2.10
C ALA A 37 -13.60 5.43 2.66
N GLN A 38 -14.36 4.78 3.54
CA GLN A 38 -15.54 5.37 4.19
C GLN A 38 -15.18 6.50 5.17
N LEU A 39 -13.94 6.55 5.67
CA LEU A 39 -13.46 7.64 6.52
C LEU A 39 -13.24 8.95 5.74
N GLY A 40 -13.26 8.89 4.42
CA GLY A 40 -13.18 10.05 3.53
C GLY A 40 -11.76 10.47 3.17
N GLU A 41 -11.69 11.36 2.18
CA GLU A 41 -10.42 11.82 1.62
C GLU A 41 -9.50 12.52 2.62
N PRO A 42 -9.99 13.37 3.57
CA PRO A 42 -9.11 13.99 4.56
C PRO A 42 -8.34 12.95 5.39
N PHE A 43 -8.98 11.84 5.75
CA PHE A 43 -8.35 10.75 6.50
C PHE A 43 -7.29 10.05 5.64
N LEU A 44 -7.62 9.74 4.39
CA LEU A 44 -6.70 9.09 3.44
C LEU A 44 -5.48 9.97 3.13
N ARG A 45 -5.63 11.29 3.10
CA ARG A 45 -4.49 12.21 2.96
C ARG A 45 -3.51 12.08 4.12
N GLU A 46 -3.99 11.94 5.35
CA GLU A 46 -3.12 11.69 6.52
C GLU A 46 -2.50 10.29 6.50
N PHE A 47 -3.21 9.28 6.00
CA PHE A 47 -2.67 7.96 5.76
C PHE A 47 -1.45 8.01 4.81
N TYR A 48 -1.59 8.64 3.63
CA TYR A 48 -0.47 8.77 2.69
C TYR A 48 0.68 9.64 3.22
N ARG A 49 0.38 10.74 3.92
CA ARG A 49 1.41 11.56 4.61
C ARG A 49 2.17 10.79 5.68
N GLY A 50 1.58 9.74 6.22
CA GLY A 50 2.23 8.81 7.12
C GLY A 50 3.50 8.20 6.53
N PHE A 51 3.45 7.82 5.25
CA PHE A 51 4.57 7.17 4.57
C PHE A 51 5.69 8.13 4.17
N LEU A 52 5.39 9.41 3.91
CA LEU A 52 6.38 10.41 3.46
C LEU A 52 7.54 10.64 4.44
N ALA A 53 7.30 10.43 5.74
CA ALA A 53 8.22 10.81 6.81
C ALA A 53 8.76 9.62 7.62
N ASP A 54 8.55 8.40 7.13
CA ASP A 54 8.92 7.19 7.86
C ASP A 54 10.03 6.42 7.11
N PRO A 55 11.21 6.20 7.72
CA PRO A 55 12.32 5.53 7.07
C PRO A 55 12.05 4.03 6.79
N THR A 56 11.02 3.46 7.43
CA THR A 56 10.61 2.06 7.22
C THR A 56 9.51 1.93 6.17
N ALA A 57 9.03 3.04 5.61
CA ALA A 57 7.97 3.04 4.60
C ALA A 57 8.50 2.58 3.24
N ILE A 58 7.72 1.70 2.61
CA ILE A 58 7.86 1.30 1.21
C ILE A 58 6.82 2.10 0.43
N THR A 59 7.25 2.87 -0.57
CA THR A 59 6.33 3.64 -1.43
C THR A 59 6.72 3.56 -2.88
N VAL A 60 5.77 3.18 -3.72
CA VAL A 60 5.95 3.06 -5.17
C VAL A 60 4.72 3.67 -5.83
N VAL A 61 4.94 4.66 -6.70
CA VAL A 61 3.91 5.36 -7.46
C VAL A 61 4.15 5.11 -8.93
N ALA A 62 3.15 4.59 -9.64
CA ALA A 62 3.18 4.46 -11.09
C ALA A 62 2.66 5.76 -11.71
N ARG A 63 3.38 6.29 -12.70
CA ARG A 63 3.06 7.54 -13.40
C ARG A 63 2.91 7.32 -14.89
N ASP A 64 1.98 8.06 -15.47
CA ASP A 64 1.78 8.19 -16.91
C ASP A 64 2.26 9.58 -17.36
N GLY A 65 3.02 9.67 -18.45
CA GLY A 65 3.68 10.90 -18.88
C GLY A 65 5.02 11.19 -18.19
N GLY A 66 5.80 10.15 -17.88
CA GLY A 66 7.15 10.27 -17.33
C GLY A 66 7.25 10.54 -15.81
N VAL A 67 8.45 10.89 -15.34
CA VAL A 67 8.80 11.03 -13.90
C VAL A 67 8.01 12.14 -13.19
N HIS A 68 7.55 13.15 -13.94
CA HIS A 68 6.70 14.24 -13.44
C HIS A 68 5.23 14.08 -13.86
N GLY A 69 4.89 12.95 -14.49
CA GLY A 69 3.57 12.64 -14.98
C GLY A 69 2.54 12.38 -13.88
N HIS A 70 1.29 12.16 -14.31
CA HIS A 70 0.16 11.97 -13.42
C HIS A 70 0.24 10.60 -12.72
N PRO A 71 0.04 10.52 -11.39
CA PRO A 71 0.00 9.24 -10.70
C PRO A 71 -1.23 8.43 -11.13
N VAL A 72 -1.00 7.25 -11.69
CA VAL A 72 -2.04 6.30 -12.14
C VAL A 72 -2.17 5.08 -11.23
N GLY A 73 -1.31 4.96 -10.22
CA GLY A 73 -1.43 3.95 -9.19
C GLY A 73 -0.36 4.08 -8.11
N VAL A 74 -0.57 3.39 -6.99
CA VAL A 74 0.34 3.41 -5.85
C VAL A 74 0.33 2.07 -5.13
N ALA A 75 1.49 1.63 -4.66
CA ALA A 75 1.67 0.59 -3.65
C ALA A 75 2.42 1.16 -2.45
N VAL A 76 1.88 0.96 -1.26
CA VAL A 76 2.50 1.38 0.00
C VAL A 76 2.58 0.24 1.00
N GLY A 77 3.61 0.26 1.83
CA GLY A 77 3.85 -0.73 2.86
C GLY A 77 4.94 -0.30 3.83
N THR A 78 5.41 -1.24 4.64
CA THR A 78 6.50 -0.97 5.58
C THR A 78 7.21 -2.25 5.99
N VAL A 79 8.53 -2.17 6.19
CA VAL A 79 9.33 -3.27 6.75
C VAL A 79 9.19 -3.40 8.27
N ALA A 80 8.50 -2.47 8.94
CA ALA A 80 8.39 -2.44 10.40
C ALA A 80 6.96 -2.04 10.83
N SER A 81 5.97 -2.82 10.38
CA SER A 81 4.52 -2.58 10.53
C SER A 81 4.11 -2.08 11.91
N GLU A 82 4.54 -2.76 12.98
CA GLU A 82 4.14 -2.38 14.33
C GLU A 82 4.64 -0.98 14.71
N SER A 83 5.93 -0.72 14.44
CA SER A 83 6.57 0.55 14.76
C SER A 83 6.05 1.68 13.87
N PHE A 84 5.74 1.39 12.61
CA PHE A 84 5.16 2.32 11.65
C PHE A 84 3.78 2.78 12.11
N TYR A 85 2.86 1.87 12.39
CA TYR A 85 1.52 2.24 12.85
C TYR A 85 1.57 2.95 14.20
N ARG A 86 2.44 2.50 15.12
CA ARG A 86 2.66 3.22 16.38
C ARG A 86 3.11 4.68 16.15
N ARG A 87 4.09 4.92 15.27
CA ARG A 87 4.57 6.28 14.93
C ARG A 87 3.51 7.09 14.21
N LEU A 88 2.80 6.48 13.26
CA LEU A 88 1.73 7.11 12.48
C LEU A 88 0.64 7.65 13.41
N LEU A 89 0.20 6.82 14.35
CA LEU A 89 -0.81 7.17 15.32
C LEU A 89 -0.29 8.21 16.30
N THR A 90 0.84 7.97 16.97
CA THR A 90 1.37 8.91 17.98
C THR A 90 1.70 10.30 17.42
N ARG A 91 2.21 10.41 16.19
CA ARG A 91 2.59 11.71 15.59
C ARG A 91 1.43 12.46 14.95
N ARG A 92 0.39 11.76 14.48
CA ARG A 92 -0.70 12.36 13.70
C ARG A 92 -2.10 12.13 14.29
N TRP A 93 -2.21 11.60 15.52
CA TRP A 93 -3.50 11.23 16.12
C TRP A 93 -4.52 12.38 16.12
N TYR A 94 -4.10 13.62 16.36
CA TYR A 94 -4.99 14.79 16.36
C TYR A 94 -5.53 15.10 14.96
N ARG A 95 -4.73 14.87 13.90
CA ARG A 95 -5.15 15.05 12.49
C ARG A 95 -6.06 13.92 12.05
N PHE A 96 -5.77 12.68 12.45
CA PHE A 96 -6.66 11.53 12.23
C PHE A 96 -7.98 11.68 13.00
N ALA A 97 -7.94 12.20 14.23
CA ALA A 97 -9.12 12.48 15.03
C ALA A 97 -9.97 13.58 14.37
N ALA A 98 -9.36 14.69 13.94
CA ALA A 98 -10.08 15.75 13.22
C ALA A 98 -10.66 15.27 11.88
N ALA A 99 -9.89 14.53 11.09
CA ALA A 99 -10.34 13.97 9.81
C ALA A 99 -11.43 12.91 9.99
N GLY A 100 -11.32 12.09 11.05
CA GLY A 100 -12.28 11.06 11.41
C GLY A 100 -13.51 11.60 12.14
N ALA A 101 -13.46 12.81 12.72
CA ALA A 101 -14.56 13.39 13.50
C ALA A 101 -15.84 13.51 12.67
N GLN A 102 -15.72 13.90 11.40
CA GLN A 102 -16.88 13.98 10.49
C GLN A 102 -17.49 12.60 10.19
N ALA A 103 -16.69 11.54 10.14
CA ALA A 103 -17.19 10.18 9.98
C ALA A 103 -17.79 9.64 11.29
N ALA A 104 -17.16 9.97 12.42
CA ALA A 104 -17.57 9.59 13.76
C ALA A 104 -18.93 10.19 14.17
N VAL A 105 -19.20 11.44 13.79
CA VAL A 105 -20.49 12.10 14.02
C VAL A 105 -21.62 11.43 13.23
N ARG A 106 -21.32 10.90 12.03
CA ARG A 106 -22.31 10.24 11.17
C ARG A 106 -22.62 8.81 11.61
N ASP A 107 -21.63 8.10 12.16
CA ASP A 107 -21.81 6.73 12.65
C ASP A 107 -20.86 6.42 13.83
N PRO A 108 -21.39 6.29 15.07
CA PRO A 108 -20.61 5.92 16.25
C PRO A 108 -19.95 4.53 16.16
N ALA A 109 -20.44 3.63 15.30
CA ALA A 109 -19.79 2.35 15.05
C ALA A 109 -18.46 2.50 14.31
N VAL A 110 -18.29 3.56 13.51
CA VAL A 110 -17.01 3.91 12.85
C VAL A 110 -15.93 4.18 13.88
N VAL A 111 -16.25 4.83 14.99
CA VAL A 111 -15.28 5.10 16.07
C VAL A 111 -14.76 3.80 16.67
N ARG A 112 -15.66 2.84 16.95
CA ARG A 112 -15.28 1.52 17.48
C ARG A 112 -14.40 0.75 16.50
N ARG A 113 -14.74 0.78 15.20
CA ARG A 113 -13.93 0.16 14.13
C ARG A 113 -12.59 0.85 13.96
N LEU A 114 -12.53 2.17 14.10
CA LEU A 114 -11.30 2.95 14.02
C LEU A 114 -10.37 2.59 15.19
N VAL A 115 -10.87 2.57 16.42
CA VAL A 115 -10.11 2.16 17.61
C VAL A 115 -9.56 0.73 17.44
N ARG A 116 -10.31 -0.18 16.84
CA ARG A 116 -9.83 -1.55 16.52
C ARG A 116 -8.81 -1.57 15.40
N ALA A 117 -9.03 -0.82 14.32
CA ALA A 117 -8.07 -0.68 13.21
C ALA A 117 -6.74 -0.03 13.65
N VAL A 118 -6.81 0.87 14.63
CA VAL A 118 -5.68 1.50 15.32
C VAL A 118 -4.96 0.49 16.23
N ARG A 119 -5.70 -0.47 16.82
CA ARG A 119 -5.12 -1.61 17.55
C ARG A 119 -4.55 -2.69 16.63
N PHE A 120 -5.05 -2.80 15.40
CA PHE A 120 -4.45 -3.64 14.37
C PHE A 120 -3.14 -3.00 13.90
N ARG A 121 -2.02 -3.53 14.37
CA ARG A 121 -0.67 -3.00 14.08
C ARG A 121 -0.02 -3.66 12.87
N GLY A 122 -0.85 -4.27 12.03
CA GLY A 122 -0.41 -5.11 10.93
C GLY A 122 -0.27 -6.59 11.28
N ASP A 123 -0.58 -7.04 12.52
CA ASP A 123 -0.47 -8.43 13.01
C ASP A 123 0.46 -9.30 12.17
N THR A 124 1.76 -8.97 12.24
CA THR A 124 2.80 -9.72 11.56
C THR A 124 2.62 -11.19 11.90
N PRO A 125 2.58 -12.10 10.92
CA PRO A 125 2.44 -13.51 11.21
C PRO A 125 3.52 -13.95 12.22
N THR A 126 3.10 -14.70 13.24
CA THR A 126 3.97 -15.03 14.38
C THR A 126 5.22 -15.77 13.89
N GLY A 127 6.41 -15.26 14.22
CA GLY A 127 7.68 -15.85 13.80
C GLY A 127 8.13 -15.51 12.38
N LEU A 128 7.44 -14.61 11.68
CA LEU A 128 7.82 -14.13 10.35
C LEU A 128 8.27 -12.67 10.41
N ASP A 129 9.56 -12.42 10.17
CA ASP A 129 10.06 -11.07 9.88
C ASP A 129 9.74 -10.74 8.41
N ALA A 130 8.67 -9.97 8.18
CA ALA A 130 8.13 -9.72 6.85
C ALA A 130 7.61 -8.29 6.69
N ALA A 131 7.82 -7.72 5.51
CA ALA A 131 7.29 -6.41 5.15
C ALA A 131 5.78 -6.46 4.90
N LEU A 132 5.04 -5.52 5.45
CA LEU A 132 3.61 -5.39 5.22
C LEU A 132 3.34 -4.66 3.90
N PHE A 133 2.67 -5.31 2.96
CA PHE A 133 2.07 -4.65 1.80
C PHE A 133 0.69 -4.10 2.21
N ALA A 134 0.69 -2.85 2.67
CA ALA A 134 -0.45 -2.25 3.37
C ALA A 134 -1.60 -1.86 2.44
N SER A 135 -1.31 -1.34 1.25
CA SER A 135 -2.35 -0.93 0.30
C SER A 135 -1.80 -0.80 -1.12
N MET A 136 -2.61 -1.21 -2.11
CA MET A 136 -2.34 -1.00 -3.54
C MET A 136 -3.58 -0.43 -4.23
N CYS A 137 -3.46 0.69 -4.92
CA CYS A 137 -4.53 1.28 -5.72
C CYS A 137 -4.06 1.43 -7.16
N VAL A 138 -4.96 1.18 -8.11
CA VAL A 138 -4.77 1.52 -9.52
C VAL A 138 -5.96 2.37 -9.95
N ALA A 139 -5.72 3.44 -10.70
CA ALA A 139 -6.78 4.23 -11.30
C ALA A 139 -7.66 3.31 -12.17
N PRO A 140 -9.00 3.30 -12.01
CA PRO A 140 -9.87 2.43 -12.80
C PRO A 140 -9.66 2.58 -14.31
N GLU A 141 -9.36 3.80 -14.78
CA GLU A 141 -9.07 4.13 -16.17
C GLU A 141 -7.75 3.54 -16.68
N SER A 142 -6.87 3.12 -15.77
CA SER A 142 -5.58 2.48 -16.08
C SER A 142 -5.59 0.97 -15.82
N ALA A 143 -6.76 0.38 -15.56
CA ALA A 143 -6.91 -1.07 -15.44
C ALA A 143 -6.54 -1.77 -16.77
N GLY A 144 -6.00 -2.98 -16.68
CA GLY A 144 -5.59 -3.77 -17.87
C GLY A 144 -4.25 -3.35 -18.50
N ARG A 145 -3.65 -2.22 -18.12
CA ARG A 145 -2.35 -1.73 -18.63
C ARG A 145 -1.13 -2.32 -17.91
N GLY A 146 -1.31 -3.37 -17.10
CA GLY A 146 -0.22 -3.97 -16.31
C GLY A 146 0.25 -3.13 -15.10
N VAL A 147 -0.39 -2.00 -14.78
CA VAL A 147 0.00 -1.12 -13.66
C VAL A 147 0.09 -1.87 -12.33
N GLY A 148 -0.88 -2.74 -12.03
CA GLY A 148 -0.87 -3.53 -10.80
C GLY A 148 0.36 -4.45 -10.70
N HIS A 149 0.76 -5.08 -11.81
CA HIS A 149 1.96 -5.91 -11.85
C HIS A 149 3.23 -5.08 -11.60
N LEU A 150 3.34 -3.93 -12.27
CA LEU A 150 4.47 -3.00 -12.09
C LEU A 150 4.58 -2.51 -10.65
N LEU A 151 3.46 -2.14 -10.04
CA LEU A 151 3.41 -1.70 -8.64
C LEU A 151 3.79 -2.83 -7.67
N ALA A 152 3.29 -4.05 -7.88
CA ALA A 152 3.60 -5.19 -7.02
C ALA A 152 5.09 -5.55 -7.07
N ASN A 153 5.69 -5.58 -8.26
CA ASN A 153 7.13 -5.85 -8.40
C ASN A 153 7.96 -4.71 -7.82
N GLY A 154 7.66 -3.45 -8.16
CA GLY A 154 8.38 -2.32 -7.60
C GLY A 154 8.30 -2.26 -6.08
N TRP A 155 7.15 -2.65 -5.50
CA TRP A 155 7.01 -2.77 -4.06
C TRP A 155 7.91 -3.87 -3.49
N ALA A 156 7.97 -5.04 -4.13
CA ALA A 156 8.83 -6.15 -3.72
C ALA A 156 10.32 -5.78 -3.77
N ASP A 157 10.75 -5.10 -4.84
CA ASP A 157 12.13 -4.62 -5.00
C ASP A 157 12.51 -3.62 -3.91
N GLU A 158 11.62 -2.67 -3.61
CA GLU A 158 11.86 -1.66 -2.56
C GLU A 158 11.82 -2.29 -1.15
N ALA A 159 10.93 -3.25 -0.90
CA ALA A 159 10.90 -4.02 0.33
C ALA A 159 12.23 -4.78 0.54
N HIS A 160 12.71 -5.43 -0.52
CA HIS A 160 13.99 -6.13 -0.50
C HIS A 160 15.17 -5.18 -0.27
N ARG A 161 15.19 -4.02 -0.94
CA ARG A 161 16.22 -2.97 -0.75
C ARG A 161 16.26 -2.46 0.69
N LEU A 162 15.13 -2.47 1.39
CA LEU A 162 15.02 -2.13 2.81
C LEU A 162 15.32 -3.30 3.75
N GLY A 163 15.81 -4.44 3.22
CA GLY A 163 16.30 -5.58 3.99
C GLY A 163 15.26 -6.68 4.26
N ALA A 164 14.03 -6.55 3.76
CA ALA A 164 13.04 -7.59 3.95
C ALA A 164 13.34 -8.82 3.06
N THR A 165 13.19 -10.02 3.63
CA THR A 165 13.27 -11.29 2.90
C THR A 165 11.91 -11.81 2.49
N ARG A 166 10.84 -11.32 3.12
CA ARG A 166 9.46 -11.73 2.89
C ARG A 166 8.53 -10.52 2.90
N GLY A 167 7.42 -10.64 2.19
CA GLY A 167 6.30 -9.71 2.25
C GLY A 167 5.03 -10.43 2.71
N TYR A 168 4.10 -9.73 3.35
CA TYR A 168 2.79 -10.27 3.69
C TYR A 168 1.67 -9.23 3.48
N LEU A 169 0.46 -9.71 3.25
CA LEU A 169 -0.75 -8.90 3.16
C LEU A 169 -1.98 -9.68 3.59
N THR A 170 -3.07 -8.97 3.81
CA THR A 170 -4.37 -9.56 4.13
C THR A 170 -5.45 -9.01 3.22
N THR A 171 -6.34 -9.87 2.73
CA THR A 171 -7.46 -9.46 1.87
C THR A 171 -8.69 -10.32 2.15
N ASP A 172 -9.88 -9.85 1.80
CA ASP A 172 -11.10 -10.64 1.93
C ASP A 172 -10.99 -11.93 1.09
N ARG A 173 -11.36 -13.05 1.70
CA ARG A 173 -11.42 -14.36 1.06
C ARG A 173 -12.65 -14.48 0.15
N THR A 174 -13.74 -13.82 0.51
CA THR A 174 -15.03 -13.87 -0.19
C THR A 174 -15.33 -12.53 -0.87
N GLY A 175 -15.85 -12.56 -2.10
CA GLY A 175 -16.22 -11.35 -2.84
C GLY A 175 -15.02 -10.54 -3.34
N ASN A 176 -13.83 -11.14 -3.37
CA ASN A 176 -12.59 -10.50 -3.82
C ASN A 176 -11.74 -11.41 -4.73
N ASP A 177 -12.40 -12.23 -5.55
CA ASP A 177 -11.76 -13.28 -6.36
C ASP A 177 -10.70 -12.74 -7.33
N ALA A 178 -10.93 -11.55 -7.90
CA ALA A 178 -9.98 -10.91 -8.80
C ALA A 178 -8.66 -10.55 -8.08
N VAL A 179 -8.74 -10.02 -6.86
CA VAL A 179 -7.56 -9.69 -6.04
C VAL A 179 -6.86 -10.94 -5.55
N ASN A 180 -7.60 -11.97 -5.13
CA ASN A 180 -7.02 -13.26 -4.73
C ASN A 180 -6.26 -13.90 -5.90
N ARG A 181 -6.86 -13.97 -7.11
CA ARG A 181 -6.18 -14.46 -8.32
C ARG A 181 -4.97 -13.61 -8.69
N PHE A 182 -5.06 -12.29 -8.53
CA PHE A 182 -3.93 -11.39 -8.76
C PHE A 182 -2.75 -11.78 -7.89
N HIS A 183 -2.93 -11.91 -6.57
CA HIS A 183 -1.85 -12.27 -5.66
C HIS A 183 -1.25 -13.63 -5.98
N VAL A 184 -2.07 -14.67 -6.16
CA VAL A 184 -1.58 -16.02 -6.52
C VAL A 184 -0.77 -15.99 -7.81
N ARG A 185 -1.24 -15.28 -8.85
CA ARG A 185 -0.52 -15.14 -10.13
C ARG A 185 0.83 -14.44 -9.98
N HIS A 186 1.02 -13.62 -8.94
CA HIS A 186 2.24 -12.88 -8.67
C HIS A 186 3.10 -13.53 -7.59
N GLY A 187 2.96 -14.85 -7.38
CA GLY A 187 3.84 -15.63 -6.52
C GLY A 187 3.51 -15.57 -5.03
N TRP A 188 2.39 -14.95 -4.64
CA TRP A 188 1.93 -14.97 -3.27
C TRP A 188 1.25 -16.30 -2.95
N TYR A 189 1.50 -16.85 -1.77
CA TYR A 189 0.86 -18.06 -1.27
C TYR A 189 0.10 -17.79 0.03
N ILE A 190 -0.96 -18.56 0.28
CA ILE A 190 -1.75 -18.41 1.51
C ILE A 190 -0.95 -19.01 2.67
N GLU A 191 -0.66 -18.19 3.67
CA GLU A 191 -0.04 -18.63 4.92
C GLU A 191 -1.09 -19.01 5.97
N SER A 192 -2.20 -18.26 6.05
CA SER A 192 -3.29 -18.56 6.96
C SER A 192 -4.63 -17.99 6.47
N GLN A 193 -5.71 -18.52 7.03
CA GLN A 193 -7.08 -18.04 6.83
C GLN A 193 -7.74 -17.86 8.19
N TYR A 194 -8.46 -16.77 8.37
CA TYR A 194 -9.12 -16.46 9.65
C TYR A 194 -10.35 -15.60 9.42
N THR A 195 -11.18 -15.47 10.46
CA THR A 195 -12.36 -14.61 10.44
C THR A 195 -12.16 -13.45 11.40
N THR A 196 -12.38 -12.22 10.96
CA THR A 196 -12.31 -11.05 11.86
C THR A 196 -13.48 -11.07 12.85
N PRO A 197 -13.40 -10.35 13.99
CA PRO A 197 -14.54 -10.21 14.90
C PRO A 197 -15.81 -9.63 14.23
N GLU A 198 -15.65 -8.94 13.11
CA GLU A 198 -16.73 -8.40 12.28
C GLU A 198 -17.30 -9.43 11.27
N GLY A 199 -16.88 -10.70 11.35
CA GLY A 199 -17.39 -11.80 10.53
C GLY A 199 -16.77 -11.89 9.12
N ARG A 200 -15.76 -11.09 8.82
CA ARG A 200 -15.10 -11.11 7.50
C ARG A 200 -14.12 -12.28 7.41
N ALA A 201 -14.32 -13.15 6.43
CA ALA A 201 -13.36 -14.19 6.11
C ALA A 201 -12.16 -13.59 5.38
N MET A 202 -10.95 -13.78 5.93
CA MET A 202 -9.70 -13.19 5.44
C MET A 202 -8.74 -14.27 4.96
N ASN A 203 -7.99 -13.96 3.90
CA ASN A 203 -6.76 -14.65 3.53
C ASN A 203 -5.56 -13.81 3.97
N ARG A 204 -4.58 -14.44 4.60
CA ARG A 204 -3.23 -13.88 4.77
C ARG A 204 -2.32 -14.51 3.72
N TYR A 205 -1.74 -13.66 2.88
CA TYR A 205 -0.78 -14.06 1.88
C TYR A 205 0.64 -13.70 2.32
N VAL A 206 1.60 -14.53 1.94
CA VAL A 206 3.04 -14.28 2.06
C VAL A 206 3.69 -14.44 0.69
N ILE A 207 4.79 -13.73 0.47
CA ILE A 207 5.69 -13.90 -0.67
C ILE A 207 7.14 -13.94 -0.16
N ASP A 208 7.97 -14.81 -0.74
CA ASP A 208 9.41 -14.72 -0.58
C ASP A 208 9.92 -13.65 -1.55
N LEU A 209 10.60 -12.63 -1.02
CA LEU A 209 11.13 -11.55 -1.83
C LEU A 209 12.39 -12.02 -2.56
N PRO A 210 12.70 -11.48 -3.75
CA PRO A 210 13.90 -11.86 -4.48
C PRO A 210 15.13 -11.75 -3.58
N ARG A 211 15.96 -12.79 -3.51
CA ARG A 211 17.29 -12.65 -2.91
C ARG A 211 18.10 -11.75 -3.84
N ALA A 212 18.87 -10.82 -3.27
CA ALA A 212 19.87 -10.08 -4.03
C ALA A 212 20.67 -11.10 -4.85
N VAL A 213 20.58 -11.01 -6.17
CA VAL A 213 21.56 -11.67 -7.02
C VAL A 213 22.85 -10.93 -6.72
N ASP A 214 23.80 -11.64 -6.09
CA ASP A 214 25.14 -11.14 -5.84
C ASP A 214 25.79 -10.88 -7.21
N THR A 215 25.57 -9.69 -7.73
CA THR A 215 26.31 -9.16 -8.86
C THR A 215 27.62 -8.64 -8.27
N GLY A 216 28.61 -9.53 -8.18
CA GLY A 216 29.95 -9.16 -7.74
C GLY A 216 30.63 -8.14 -8.65
N PRO A 217 31.93 -7.87 -8.43
CA PRO A 217 32.44 -7.04 -7.36
C PRO A 217 32.06 -5.55 -7.54
N ARG A 218 31.89 -4.83 -6.42
CA ARG A 218 31.68 -3.38 -6.40
C ARG A 218 32.95 -2.66 -6.87
N VAL A 219 32.84 -1.86 -7.92
CA VAL A 219 33.86 -0.86 -8.27
C VAL A 219 33.80 0.24 -7.21
N GLU A 220 34.88 0.37 -6.42
CA GLU A 220 35.13 1.53 -5.58
C GLU A 220 35.25 2.77 -6.45
N VAL A 221 34.39 3.77 -6.18
CA VAL A 221 34.62 5.14 -6.65
C VAL A 221 35.23 5.89 -5.48
N GLN A 222 36.53 6.17 -5.59
CA GLN A 222 37.22 7.14 -4.74
C GLN A 222 36.53 8.50 -4.87
N ALA A 223 36.17 9.08 -3.73
CA ALA A 223 35.76 10.48 -3.64
C ALA A 223 37.01 11.38 -3.75
N PRO A 224 36.86 12.63 -4.24
CA PRO A 224 37.94 13.61 -4.28
C PRO A 224 38.39 14.04 -2.88
#